data_AF-A0A838TRQ3-F1
#
_entry.id   AF-A0A838TRQ3-F1
#
_cell.length_a   1.000
_cell.length_b   1.000
_cell.length_c   1.000
_cell.angle_alpha   90.00
_cell.angle_beta   90.00
_cell.angle_gamma   90.00
#
_symmetry.space_group_name_H-M   'P 1'
#
loop_
_entity.id
_entity.type
_entity.pdbx_description
1 polymer ?
#
loop_
_entity_poly.entity_id
_entity_poly.type
_entity_poly.pdbx_seq_one_letter_code
_entity_poly.pdbx_strand_id
1 'polypeptide(L)'
;MPENIYDAIVIGSGISGGWAAKELTEKGLKTIMLERGKNIEHVKDYVNATKGPWQYPHRGGRTQQMVKDYPVLSRDYPLNEQNLDYWVNEKESPYVEVKRFDWYRGYHVGGRSLMWGR
;
A
#
# COMPACT_ATOMS: atom_id res chain seq x y z
N MET A 1 33.19 3.57 -4.04
CA MET A 1 31.82 3.91 -3.61
C MET A 1 30.97 4.00 -4.86
N PRO A 2 29.77 3.41 -4.94
CA PRO A 2 28.92 3.61 -6.11
C PRO A 2 28.56 5.09 -6.24
N GLU A 3 28.78 5.69 -7.40
CA GLU A 3 28.48 7.11 -7.71
C GLU A 3 26.99 7.30 -8.05
N ASN A 4 26.12 6.88 -7.13
CA ASN A 4 24.68 7.02 -7.28
C ASN A 4 24.25 8.45 -6.90
N ILE A 5 24.62 9.41 -7.74
CA ILE A 5 24.22 10.81 -7.62
C ILE A 5 22.87 11.00 -8.34
N TYR A 6 21.90 11.55 -7.63
CA TYR A 6 20.56 11.91 -8.12
C TYR A 6 20.27 13.36 -7.73
N ASP A 7 19.55 14.07 -8.59
CA ASP A 7 19.10 15.45 -8.34
C ASP A 7 17.92 15.48 -7.35
N ALA A 8 17.11 14.42 -7.35
CA ALA A 8 15.97 14.28 -6.46
C ALA A 8 15.74 12.82 -6.03
N ILE A 9 15.25 12.66 -4.81
CA ILE A 9 14.81 11.37 -4.25
C ILE A 9 13.34 11.51 -3.84
N VAL A 10 12.49 10.68 -4.44
CA VAL A 10 11.07 10.58 -4.08
C VAL A 10 10.86 9.34 -3.20
N ILE A 11 10.37 9.54 -1.99
CA ILE A 11 10.09 8.46 -1.04
C ILE A 11 8.59 8.15 -1.07
N GLY A 12 8.24 6.96 -1.57
CA GLY A 12 6.88 6.48 -1.74
C GLY A 12 6.34 6.74 -3.14
N SER A 13 5.70 5.73 -3.72
CA SER A 13 5.19 5.72 -5.09
C SER A 13 3.67 5.92 -5.19
N GLY A 14 3.02 6.36 -4.10
CA GLY A 14 1.61 6.73 -4.11
C GLY A 14 1.28 7.88 -5.07
N ILE A 15 0.01 8.28 -5.20
CA ILE A 15 -0.41 9.31 -6.17
C ILE A 15 0.49 10.56 -6.18
N SER A 16 0.80 11.13 -5.02
CA SER A 16 1.61 12.33 -4.93
C SER A 16 3.08 12.07 -5.29
N GLY A 17 3.63 10.92 -4.88
CA GLY A 17 5.01 10.56 -5.19
C GLY A 17 5.22 10.26 -6.67
N GLY A 18 4.30 9.49 -7.27
CA GLY A 18 4.31 9.24 -8.71
C GLY A 18 4.18 10.53 -9.53
N TRP A 19 3.31 11.46 -9.10
CA TRP A 19 3.18 12.75 -9.77
C TRP A 19 4.44 13.60 -9.62
N ALA A 20 5.04 13.66 -8.42
CA ALA A 20 6.30 14.36 -8.20
C ALA A 20 7.42 13.79 -9.07
N ALA A 21 7.56 12.45 -9.11
CA ALA A 21 8.58 11.79 -9.94
C ALA A 21 8.39 12.10 -11.43
N LYS A 22 7.16 12.08 -11.94
CA LYS A 22 6.84 12.49 -13.32
C LYS A 22 7.29 13.93 -13.58
N GLU A 23 6.84 14.89 -12.77
CA GLU A 23 7.13 16.31 -12.99
C GLU A 23 8.64 16.62 -12.89
N LEU A 24 9.36 15.97 -11.98
CA LEU A 24 10.80 16.15 -11.82
C LEU A 24 11.57 15.57 -13.01
N THR A 25 11.21 14.36 -13.45
CA THR A 25 11.87 13.70 -14.59
C THR A 25 11.60 14.41 -15.92
N GLU A 26 10.38 14.91 -16.14
CA GLU A 26 10.03 15.70 -17.34
C GLU A 26 10.79 17.04 -17.41
N LYS A 27 11.20 17.58 -16.26
CA LYS A 27 12.06 18.78 -16.17
C LYS A 27 13.55 18.47 -16.33
N GLY A 28 13.92 17.21 -16.60
CA GLY A 28 15.29 16.79 -16.87
C GLY A 28 16.10 16.38 -15.63
N LEU A 29 15.49 16.29 -14.44
CA LEU A 29 16.19 15.89 -13.23
C LEU A 29 16.37 14.37 -13.18
N LYS A 30 17.58 13.93 -12.85
CA LYS A 30 17.89 12.53 -12.55
C LYS A 30 17.29 12.15 -11.21
N THR A 31 16.10 11.56 -11.25
CA THR A 31 15.29 11.26 -10.07
C THR A 31 15.28 9.77 -9.77
N ILE A 32 15.44 9.41 -8.49
CA ILE A 32 15.18 8.04 -8.01
C ILE A 32 13.92 8.03 -7.15
N MET A 33 13.08 7.02 -7.33
CA MET A 33 11.90 6.77 -6.50
C MET A 33 12.11 5.49 -5.70
N LEU A 34 11.89 5.56 -4.39
CA LEU A 34 12.00 4.44 -3.48
C LEU A 34 10.63 4.06 -2.94
N GLU A 35 10.23 2.81 -3.14
CA GLU A 35 9.01 2.23 -2.59
C GLU A 35 9.36 1.02 -1.74
N ARG A 36 8.75 0.90 -0.58
CA ARG A 36 8.95 -0.24 0.33
C ARG A 36 8.11 -1.44 -0.10
N GLY A 37 6.93 -1.18 -0.63
CA GLY A 37 5.99 -2.21 -1.05
C GLY A 37 6.45 -3.05 -2.25
N LYS A 38 5.78 -4.18 -2.45
CA LYS A 38 6.01 -5.05 -3.63
C LYS A 38 5.58 -4.37 -4.94
N ASN A 39 6.26 -4.70 -6.03
CA ASN A 39 5.75 -4.37 -7.37
C ASN A 39 4.49 -5.19 -7.65
N ILE A 40 3.52 -4.57 -8.32
CA ILE A 40 2.29 -5.24 -8.75
C ILE A 40 2.11 -4.97 -10.23
N GLU A 41 2.26 -6.02 -11.03
CA GLU A 41 2.08 -5.95 -12.47
C GLU A 41 0.60 -6.10 -12.82
N HIS A 42 0.09 -5.12 -13.56
CA HIS A 42 -1.28 -5.13 -14.06
C HIS A 42 -1.55 -6.42 -14.86
N VAL A 43 -2.75 -6.98 -14.71
CA VAL A 43 -3.20 -8.27 -15.27
C VAL A 43 -2.59 -9.52 -14.63
N LYS A 44 -1.35 -9.47 -14.15
CA LYS A 44 -0.65 -10.67 -13.62
C LYS A 44 -0.92 -10.89 -12.13
N ASP A 45 -0.75 -9.86 -11.31
CA ASP A 45 -0.63 -10.02 -9.86
C ASP A 45 -1.93 -9.79 -9.09
N TYR A 46 -3.05 -9.59 -9.79
CA TYR A 46 -4.36 -9.38 -9.17
C TYR A 46 -5.04 -10.70 -8.81
N VAL A 47 -4.54 -11.33 -7.74
CA VAL A 47 -4.99 -12.66 -7.24
C VAL A 47 -6.51 -12.76 -7.06
N ASN A 48 -7.16 -11.66 -6.68
CA ASN A 48 -8.54 -11.62 -6.25
C ASN A 48 -9.49 -10.93 -7.24
N ALA A 49 -8.99 -10.34 -8.33
CA ALA A 49 -9.79 -9.50 -9.23
C ALA A 49 -10.90 -10.24 -9.98
N THR A 50 -10.72 -11.53 -10.25
CA THR A 50 -11.70 -12.36 -10.97
C THR A 50 -12.58 -13.20 -10.03
N LYS A 51 -12.35 -13.12 -8.71
CA LYS A 51 -13.10 -13.91 -7.74
C LYS A 51 -14.48 -13.28 -7.47
N GLY A 52 -15.53 -14.07 -7.61
CA GLY A 52 -16.87 -13.73 -7.17
C GLY A 52 -17.00 -13.71 -5.64
N PRO A 53 -17.94 -12.94 -5.06
CA PRO A 53 -18.12 -12.85 -3.61
C PRO A 53 -18.35 -14.19 -2.90
N TRP A 54 -18.96 -15.17 -3.58
CA TRP A 54 -19.22 -16.51 -3.05
C TRP A 54 -17.98 -17.40 -2.94
N GLN A 55 -16.86 -17.02 -3.55
CA GLN A 55 -15.60 -17.75 -3.47
C GLN A 55 -14.81 -17.44 -2.19
N TYR A 56 -15.23 -16.43 -1.43
CA TYR A 56 -14.66 -16.09 -0.13
C TYR A 56 -15.45 -16.78 0.99
N PRO A 57 -14.79 -17.47 1.93
CA PRO A 57 -15.48 -18.17 3.03
C PRO A 57 -16.44 -17.28 3.81
N HIS A 58 -16.09 -16.01 4.04
CA HIS A 58 -16.91 -15.06 4.77
C HIS A 58 -17.46 -13.95 3.88
N ARG A 59 -17.59 -14.20 2.56
CA ARG A 59 -18.08 -13.25 1.54
C ARG A 59 -17.33 -11.91 1.53
N GLY A 60 -16.04 -11.94 1.87
CA GLY A 60 -15.19 -10.76 1.97
C GLY A 60 -15.19 -10.08 3.34
N GLY A 61 -16.04 -10.50 4.28
CA GLY A 61 -16.11 -9.93 5.62
C GLY A 61 -14.93 -10.35 6.51
N ARG A 62 -14.51 -9.48 7.42
CA ARG A 62 -13.45 -9.79 8.41
C ARG A 62 -13.86 -10.87 9.40
N THR A 63 -12.92 -11.75 9.73
CA THR A 63 -13.08 -12.75 10.78
C THR A 63 -12.76 -12.17 12.17
N GLN A 64 -13.20 -12.86 13.23
CA GLN A 64 -12.83 -12.50 14.60
C GLN A 64 -11.31 -12.60 14.84
N GLN A 65 -10.63 -13.51 14.14
CA GLN A 65 -9.18 -13.63 14.21
C GLN A 65 -8.50 -12.42 13.58
N MET A 66 -8.96 -11.98 12.40
CA MET A 66 -8.45 -10.76 11.75
C MET A 66 -8.60 -9.52 12.63
N VAL A 67 -9.75 -9.37 13.31
CA VAL A 67 -9.97 -8.22 14.22
C VAL A 67 -8.97 -8.21 15.37
N LYS A 68 -8.64 -9.39 15.91
CA LYS A 68 -7.62 -9.53 16.97
C LYS A 68 -6.21 -9.27 16.44
N ASP A 69 -5.91 -9.71 15.22
CA ASP A 69 -4.57 -9.62 14.66
C ASP A 69 -4.24 -8.25 14.06
N TYR A 70 -5.24 -7.51 13.59
CA TYR A 70 -5.07 -6.22 12.95
C TYR A 70 -5.91 -5.13 13.63
N PRO A 71 -5.65 -4.81 14.92
CA PRO A 71 -6.42 -3.85 15.68
C PRO A 71 -6.45 -2.46 15.04
N VAL A 72 -5.41 -2.04 14.31
CA VAL A 72 -5.39 -0.73 13.62
C VAL A 72 -6.27 -0.76 12.37
N LEU A 73 -6.11 -1.77 11.51
CA LEU A 73 -6.95 -1.91 10.30
C LEU A 73 -8.42 -2.13 10.67
N SER A 74 -8.70 -2.78 11.81
CA SER A 74 -10.06 -3.05 12.29
C SER A 74 -10.88 -1.79 12.61
N ARG A 75 -10.22 -0.63 12.78
CA ARG A 75 -10.87 0.63 13.14
C ARG A 75 -11.76 1.19 12.03
N ASP A 76 -11.60 0.74 10.79
CA ASP A 76 -12.39 1.21 9.65
C ASP A 76 -12.55 0.12 8.57
N TYR A 77 -12.95 0.50 7.37
CA TYR A 77 -13.21 -0.33 6.20
C TYR A 77 -12.04 -1.19 5.65
N PRO A 78 -10.74 -0.88 5.86
CA PRO A 78 -9.65 -1.63 5.22
C PRO A 78 -9.55 -3.10 5.60
N LEU A 79 -10.02 -3.48 6.79
CA LEU A 79 -9.90 -4.86 7.25
C LEU A 79 -10.97 -5.76 6.62
N ASN A 80 -10.57 -6.50 5.59
CA ASN A 80 -11.41 -7.46 4.87
C ASN A 80 -10.56 -8.61 4.28
N GLU A 81 -11.22 -9.68 3.81
CA GLU A 81 -10.51 -10.88 3.28
C GLU A 81 -9.98 -10.71 1.85
N GLN A 82 -10.46 -9.69 1.14
CA GLN A 82 -10.23 -9.53 -0.30
C GLN A 82 -8.90 -8.89 -0.61
N ASN A 83 -8.35 -8.06 0.29
CA ASN A 83 -7.12 -7.32 0.03
C ASN A 83 -6.21 -7.13 1.24
N LEU A 84 -6.34 -7.96 2.29
CA LEU A 84 -5.50 -7.87 3.49
C LEU A 84 -3.99 -7.79 3.17
N ASP A 85 -3.52 -8.58 2.21
CA ASP A 85 -2.11 -8.65 1.78
C ASP A 85 -1.58 -7.36 1.13
N TYR A 86 -2.46 -6.41 0.82
CA TYR A 86 -2.07 -5.11 0.26
C TYR A 86 -1.84 -4.06 1.34
N TRP A 87 -2.22 -4.33 2.60
CA TRP A 87 -2.03 -3.42 3.73
C TRP A 87 -0.79 -3.79 4.54
N VAL A 88 -0.18 -2.78 5.17
CA VAL A 88 0.92 -3.00 6.11
C VAL A 88 0.40 -3.69 7.36
N ASN A 89 1.10 -4.74 7.79
CA ASN A 89 0.92 -5.34 9.11
C ASN A 89 1.55 -4.44 10.19
N GLU A 90 0.74 -3.91 11.10
CA GLU A 90 1.20 -3.03 12.19
C GLU A 90 2.11 -3.74 13.19
N LYS A 91 2.04 -5.08 13.32
CA LYS A 91 2.95 -5.84 14.18
C LYS A 91 4.38 -5.84 13.61
N GLU A 92 4.51 -5.86 12.29
CA GLU A 92 5.80 -5.86 11.59
C GLU A 92 6.36 -4.44 11.40
N SER A 93 5.48 -3.45 11.30
CA SER A 93 5.84 -2.05 11.09
C SER A 93 5.09 -1.15 12.07
N PRO A 94 5.37 -1.24 13.38
CA PRO A 94 4.65 -0.51 14.40
C PRO A 94 4.88 1.00 14.29
N TYR A 95 3.92 1.77 14.78
CA TYR A 95 4.03 3.22 14.92
C TYR A 95 3.49 3.64 16.29
N VAL A 96 3.99 4.78 16.79
CA VAL A 96 3.61 5.29 18.11
C VAL A 96 2.49 6.32 17.95
N GLU A 97 1.42 6.14 18.72
CA GLU A 97 0.29 7.08 18.80
C GLU A 97 0.40 7.90 20.09
N VAL A 98 0.94 9.13 20.03
CA VAL A 98 0.84 10.08 21.15
C VAL A 98 -0.59 10.62 21.30
N LYS A 99 -1.26 10.83 20.17
CA LYS A 99 -2.69 11.07 20.04
C LYS A 99 -3.24 10.08 19.02
N ARG A 100 -4.51 9.71 19.14
CA ARG A 100 -5.14 8.79 18.19
C ARG A 100 -5.11 9.38 16.78
N PHE A 101 -4.61 8.60 15.84
CA PHE A 101 -4.77 8.80 14.40
C PHE A 101 -4.88 7.44 13.71
N ASP A 102 -5.53 7.41 12.56
CA ASP A 102 -5.73 6.19 11.79
C ASP A 102 -4.83 6.23 10.55
N TRP A 103 -3.82 5.35 10.52
CA TRP A 103 -2.80 5.34 9.47
C TRP A 103 -2.85 4.08 8.61
N TYR A 104 -3.69 4.13 7.58
CA TYR A 104 -3.84 3.06 6.61
C TYR A 104 -2.77 3.15 5.53
N ARG A 105 -1.84 2.20 5.53
CA ARG A 105 -0.69 2.17 4.63
C ARG A 105 -0.81 0.99 3.67
N GLY A 106 -0.80 1.28 2.37
CA GLY A 106 -0.62 0.24 1.34
C GLY A 106 0.83 -0.25 1.34
N TYR A 107 1.04 -1.51 1.02
CA TYR A 107 2.35 -2.17 0.98
C TYR A 107 2.74 -2.65 -0.43
N HIS A 108 2.57 -1.76 -1.40
CA HIS A 108 2.83 -2.01 -2.82
C HIS A 108 3.08 -0.71 -3.60
N VAL A 109 3.66 -0.85 -4.79
CA VAL A 109 3.86 0.26 -5.74
C VAL A 109 2.51 0.90 -6.11
N GLY A 110 2.47 2.23 -6.13
CA GLY A 110 1.23 3.00 -6.32
C GLY A 110 0.45 3.25 -5.03
N GLY A 111 0.82 2.59 -3.92
CA GLY A 111 0.19 2.73 -2.61
C GLY A 111 -1.34 2.65 -2.67
N ARG A 112 -2.03 3.41 -1.82
CA ARG A 112 -3.51 3.40 -1.77
C ARG A 112 -4.19 3.78 -3.09
N SER A 113 -3.48 4.44 -4.00
CA SER A 113 -4.02 4.85 -5.29
C SER A 113 -4.26 3.67 -6.21
N LEU A 114 -3.44 2.62 -6.14
CA LEU A 114 -3.68 1.39 -6.90
C LEU A 114 -4.96 0.67 -6.45
N MET A 115 -5.24 0.70 -5.15
CA MET A 115 -6.43 0.06 -4.57
C MET A 115 -7.68 0.94 -4.64
N TRP A 116 -7.59 2.18 -5.15
CA TRP A 116 -8.67 3.17 -5.05
C TRP A 116 -9.16 3.38 -3.61
N GLY A 117 -8.23 3.25 -2.66
CA GLY A 117 -8.52 3.29 -1.24
C GLY A 117 -9.48 2.21 -0.77
N ARG A 118 -9.65 1.08 -1.48
CA ARG A 118 -10.39 -0.10 -1.03
C ARG A 118 -9.48 -1.08 -0.32
#